data_AF-A0A0R0HID2-F1
#
_entry.id   AF-A0A0R0HID2-F1
#
_cell.length_a   1.000
_cell.length_b   1.000
_cell.length_c   1.000
_cell.angle_alpha   90.00
_cell.angle_beta   90.00
_cell.angle_gamma   90.00
#
_symmetry.space_group_name_H-M   'P 1'
#
loop_
_entity.id
_entity.type
_entity.pdbx_description
1 polymer ?
#
loop_
_entity_poly.entity_id
_entity_poly.type
_entity_poly.pdbx_seq_one_letter_code
_entity_poly.pdbx_strand_id
1 'polypeptide(L)' 'MIYGPGVAGWGVGGIEAEVAMLGQPMSMVQPGVVGLKLLGKLRDGVTATDLVLIVTQMLRKHGVVGKFEALTVMRLHCW' A
#
# COMPACT_ATOMS: atom_id res chain seq x y z
N MET A 1 6.10 -7.77 0.26
CA MET A 1 4.70 -7.36 0.46
C MET A 1 4.31 -7.66 1.90
N ILE A 2 4.40 -6.69 2.82
CA ILE A 2 4.09 -6.89 4.25
C ILE A 2 2.84 -6.14 4.72
N TYR A 3 2.29 -5.27 3.88
CA TYR A 3 1.15 -4.41 4.23
C TYR A 3 -0.18 -5.16 4.39
N GLY A 4 -0.31 -6.34 3.78
CA GLY A 4 -1.52 -7.19 3.87
C GLY A 4 -1.93 -7.57 5.30
N PRO A 5 -1.01 -8.04 6.16
CA PRO A 5 -1.30 -8.30 7.59
C PRO A 5 -1.42 -7.05 8.48
N GLY A 6 -1.48 -5.83 7.93
CA GLY A 6 -1.56 -4.59 8.72
C GLY A 6 -0.20 -4.12 9.27
N VAL A 7 0.90 -4.65 8.76
CA VAL A 7 2.25 -4.22 9.12
C VAL A 7 2.70 -3.12 8.16
N ALA A 8 3.02 -1.93 8.68
CA ALA A 8 3.62 -0.87 7.88
C ALA A 8 5.12 -1.14 7.70
N GLY A 9 5.60 -1.21 6.45
CA GLY A 9 7.03 -1.26 6.20
C GLY A 9 7.41 -0.99 4.75
N TRP A 10 8.33 -0.06 4.57
CA TRP A 10 8.79 0.46 3.29
C TRP A 10 10.26 0.08 3.06
N GLY A 11 10.73 0.25 1.83
CA GLY A 11 12.15 0.09 1.52
C GLY A 11 12.95 1.28 2.05
N VAL A 12 14.03 1.01 2.77
CA VAL A 12 15.01 2.00 3.23
C VAL A 12 16.36 1.76 2.54
N GLY A 13 17.22 2.78 2.49
CA GLY A 13 18.60 2.62 2.04
C GLY A 13 19.43 1.82 3.05
N GLY A 14 20.61 1.35 2.61
CA GLY A 14 21.47 0.49 3.44
C GLY A 14 22.00 1.18 4.70
N ILE A 15 22.31 2.48 4.61
CA ILE A 15 22.82 3.27 5.74
C ILE A 15 21.72 3.47 6.78
N GLU A 16 20.50 3.76 6.33
CA GLU A 16 19.35 3.91 7.22
C GLU A 16 19.00 2.59 7.91
N ALA A 17 19.17 1.45 7.23
CA ALA A 17 19.02 0.14 7.83
C ALA A 17 20.06 -0.11 8.93
N GLU A 18 21.33 0.24 8.70
CA GLU A 18 22.40 0.12 9.71
C GLU A 18 22.15 0.99 10.94
N VAL A 19 21.72 2.24 10.73
CA VAL A 19 21.36 3.19 11.79
C VAL A 19 20.18 2.67 12.62
N ALA A 20 19.17 2.06 11.96
CA ALA A 20 18.06 1.40 12.64
C ALA A 20 18.50 0.18 13.45
N MET A 21 19.47 -0.60 12.97
CA MET A 21 20.06 -1.73 13.71
C MET A 21 20.86 -1.29 14.94
N LEU A 22 21.46 -0.10 14.90
CA LEU A 22 22.13 0.55 16.04
C LEU A 22 21.14 1.22 17.02
N GLY A 23 19.83 1.07 16.80
CA GLY A 23 18.78 1.60 17.67
C GLY A 23 18.59 3.12 17.58
N GLN A 24 19.15 3.76 16.55
CA GLN A 24 18.97 5.19 16.34
C GLN A 24 17.59 5.46 15.70
N PRO A 25 16.87 6.50 16.14
CA PRO A 25 15.58 6.86 15.56
C PRO A 25 15.74 7.38 14.14
N MET A 26 14.99 6.80 13.21
CA MET A 26 14.91 7.32 11.83
C MET A 26 13.97 8.52 11.78
N SER A 27 14.47 9.65 11.29
CA SER A 27 13.63 10.82 11.01
C SER A 27 12.91 10.63 9.69
N MET A 28 11.58 10.54 9.74
CA MET A 28 10.72 10.43 8.56
C MET A 28 9.79 11.64 8.48
N VAL A 29 9.67 12.23 7.29
CA VAL A 29 8.58 13.17 7.00
C VAL A 29 7.28 12.38 7.00
N GLN A 30 6.32 12.76 7.84
CA GLN A 30 5.02 12.09 7.92
C GLN A 30 4.36 12.06 6.53
N PRO A 31 4.23 10.88 5.91
CA PRO A 31 3.67 10.81 4.57
C PRO A 31 2.17 11.09 4.62
N GLY A 32 1.64 11.70 3.55
CA GLY A 32 0.19 11.76 3.37
C GLY A 32 -0.37 10.34 3.26
N VAL A 33 -1.57 10.10 3.80
CA VAL A 33 -2.24 8.80 3.71
C VAL A 33 -3.28 8.86 2.59
N VAL A 34 -3.23 7.90 1.66
CA VAL A 34 -4.23 7.75 0.60
C VAL A 34 -5.10 6.53 0.94
N GLY A 35 -6.38 6.80 1.21
CA GLY A 35 -7.40 5.78 1.43
C GLY A 35 -8.04 5.34 0.12
N LEU A 36 -7.97 4.05 -0.20
CA LEU A 36 -8.74 3.48 -1.31
C LEU A 36 -9.95 2.73 -0.75
N LYS A 37 -11.15 3.05 -1.28
CA LYS A 37 -12.40 2.38 -0.94
C LYS A 37 -12.92 1.67 -2.18
N LEU A 38 -12.84 0.34 -2.18
CA LEU A 38 -13.39 -0.49 -3.23
C LEU A 38 -14.80 -0.92 -2.84
N LEU A 39 -15.77 -0.59 -3.70
CA LEU A 39 -17.18 -0.92 -3.52
C LEU A 39 -17.68 -1.75 -4.71
N GLY A 40 -18.55 -2.72 -4.43
CA GLY A 40 -19.19 -3.57 -5.44
C GLY A 40 -18.77 -5.04 -5.35
N LYS A 41 -19.19 -5.82 -6.34
CA LYS A 41 -18.80 -7.21 -6.54
C LYS A 41 -17.93 -7.33 -7.78
N LEU A 42 -16.92 -8.19 -7.73
CA LEU A 42 -16.17 -8.58 -8.92
C LEU A 42 -17.11 -9.34 -9.86
N ARG A 43 -16.97 -9.09 -11.17
CA ARG A 43 -17.68 -9.87 -12.19
C ARG A 43 -17.09 -11.28 -12.24
N ASP A 44 -17.92 -12.26 -12.56
CA ASP A 44 -17.47 -13.65 -12.74
C ASP A 44 -16.38 -13.71 -13.82
N GLY A 45 -15.26 -14.38 -13.51
CA GLY A 45 -14.09 -14.48 -14.36
C GLY A 45 -13.01 -13.41 -14.15
N VAL A 46 -13.24 -12.40 -13.29
CA VAL A 46 -12.19 -11.42 -12.93
C VAL A 46 -11.26 -12.00 -11.87
N THR A 47 -9.96 -11.98 -12.14
CA THR A 47 -8.95 -12.50 -11.21
C THR A 47 -8.46 -11.42 -10.25
N ALA A 48 -7.84 -11.84 -9.14
CA ALA A 48 -7.20 -10.91 -8.20
C ALA A 48 -6.12 -10.05 -8.88
N THR A 49 -5.43 -10.60 -9.89
CA THR A 49 -4.42 -9.88 -10.67
C THR A 49 -5.03 -8.71 -11.45
N ASP A 50 -6.19 -8.91 -12.06
CA ASP A 50 -6.88 -7.86 -12.82
C ASP A 50 -7.26 -6.69 -11.91
N LEU A 51 -7.75 -7.00 -10.70
CA LEU A 51 -8.06 -5.99 -9.70
C LEU A 51 -6.80 -5.19 -9.29
N VAL A 52 -5.68 -5.87 -9.02
CA VAL A 52 -4.43 -5.22 -8.65
C VAL A 52 -3.91 -4.34 -9.78
N LEU A 53 -4.01 -4.76 -11.04
CA LEU A 53 -3.60 -3.97 -12.20
C LEU A 53 -4.45 -2.70 -12.36
N ILE A 54 -5.76 -2.79 -12.16
CA ILE A 54 -6.65 -1.61 -12.21
C ILE A 54 -6.30 -0.63 -11.09
N VAL A 55 -6.17 -1.13 -9.86
CA VAL A 55 -5.84 -0.30 -8.69
C VAL A 55 -4.47 0.38 -8.87
N THR A 56 -3.46 -0.35 -9.30
CA THR A 56 -2.12 0.22 -9.55
C THR A 56 -2.11 1.24 -10.67
N GLN A 57 -2.88 1.05 -11.75
CA GLN A 57 -3.04 2.07 -12.80
C GLN A 57 -3.71 3.34 -12.28
N MET A 58 -4.77 3.21 -11.47
CA MET A 58 -5.45 4.36 -10.86
C MET A 58 -4.51 5.15 -9.94
N LEU A 59 -3.77 4.45 -9.07
CA LEU A 59 -2.81 5.06 -8.14
C LEU A 59 -1.66 5.76 -8.89
N ARG A 60 -1.15 5.16 -9.98
CA ARG A 60 -0.13 5.79 -10.83
C ARG A 60 -0.62 7.10 -11.45
N LYS A 61 -1.85 7.14 -11.97
CA LYS A 61 -2.45 8.38 -12.51
C LYS A 61 -2.66 9.45 -11.43
N HIS A 62 -2.93 9.03 -10.19
CA HIS A 62 -3.15 9.94 -9.07
C HIS A 62 -1.85 10.48 -8.45
N GLY A 63 -0.67 9.98 -8.88
CA GLY A 63 0.62 10.52 -8.47
C GLY A 63 0.91 10.32 -6.98
N VAL A 64 0.66 9.12 -6.44
CA VAL A 64 0.84 8.80 -5.01
C VAL A 64 2.30 8.57 -4.58
N VAL A 65 3.29 9.05 -5.35
CA VAL A 65 4.71 8.89 -5.05
C VAL A 65 5.03 9.62 -3.74
N GLY A 66 5.50 8.88 -2.72
CA GLY A 66 5.87 9.41 -1.41
C GLY A 66 4.73 9.51 -0.39
N LYS A 67 3.58 8.87 -0.63
CA LYS A 67 2.44 8.79 0.31
C LYS A 67 2.25 7.35 0.82
N PHE A 68 1.78 7.20 2.05
CA PHE A 68 1.38 5.89 2.58
C PHE A 68 0.06 5.45 1.95
N GLU A 69 0.07 4.26 1.36
CA GLU A 69 -1.12 3.64 0.78
C GLU A 69 -1.81 2.82 1.89
N ALA A 70 -2.94 3.31 2.39
CA ALA A 70 -3.74 2.58 3.39
C ALA A 70 -5.05 2.14 2.74
N LEU A 71 -5.24 0.83 2.56
CA LEU A 71 -6.53 0.30 2.09
C LEU A 71 -7.50 0.26 3.28
N THR A 72 -8.36 1.27 3.41
CA THR A 72 -9.20 1.42 4.62
C THR A 72 -10.49 0.60 4.59
N VAL A 73 -11.02 0.18 3.42
CA VAL A 73 -12.19 -0.71 3.38
C VAL A 73 -12.17 -1.63 2.16
N MET A 74 -12.18 -2.94 2.42
CA MET A 74 -12.48 -3.98 1.45
C MET A 74 -13.59 -4.88 1.99
N ARG A 75 -14.83 -4.69 1.51
CA ARG A 75 -15.90 -5.70 1.59
C ARG A 75 -16.21 -6.16 0.17
N LEU A 76 -15.25 -6.88 -0.40
CA LEU A 76 -15.44 -7.63 -1.63
C LEU A 76 -15.98 -9.00 -1.22
N HIS A 77 -17.29 -9.19 -1.31
CA HIS A 77 -17.88 -10.53 -1.31
C HIS A 77 -17.42 -11.22 -2.61
N CYS A 78 -16.33 -11.94 -2.50
CA CYS A 78 -16.03 -13.03 -3.41
C CYS A 78 -16.92 -14.19 -2.97
N TRP A 79 -17.66 -14.76 -3.93
CA TRP A 79 -18.78 -15.70 -3.76
C TRP A 79 -20.13 -15.03 -3.44
#